data_AF-A0A3D2KEP8-F1
#
_entry.id   AF-A0A3D2KEP8-F1
#
_cell.length_a   1.000
_cell.length_b   1.000
_cell.length_c   1.000
_cell.angle_alpha   90.00
_cell.angle_beta   90.00
_cell.angle_gamma   90.00
#
_symmetry.space_group_name_H-M   'P 1'
#
loop_
_entity.id
_entity.type
_entity.pdbx_description
1 polymer ?
#
loop_
_entity_poly.entity_id
_entity_poly.type
_entity_poly.pdbx_seq_one_letter_code
_entity_poly.pdbx_strand_id
1 'polypeptide(L)' 'MTKVNCLNPIAACGLDLFSDNYEIVDSMDNADAVLVRSAAMHDLDLPDSLVAIARAG' A
#
# COMPACT_ATOMS: atom_id res chain seq x y z
N MET A 1 7.27 5.77 -11.04
CA MET A 1 5.97 5.32 -10.52
C MET A 1 6.17 4.96 -9.06
N THR A 2 5.25 5.36 -8.19
CA THR A 2 5.24 5.02 -6.77
C THR A 2 4.62 3.64 -6.60
N LYS A 3 5.35 2.72 -5.98
CA LYS A 3 4.91 1.33 -5.78
C LYS A 3 4.06 1.23 -4.52
N VAL A 4 2.87 0.65 -4.65
CA VAL A 4 1.90 0.55 -3.57
C VAL A 4 1.58 -0.92 -3.30
N ASN A 5 1.76 -1.37 -2.07
CA ASN A 5 1.30 -2.69 -1.64
C ASN A 5 0.00 -2.58 -0.83
N CYS A 6 -0.88 -3.57 -0.99
CA CYS A 6 -2.14 -3.66 -0.26
C CYS A 6 -2.07 -4.80 0.76
N LEU A 7 -2.06 -4.48 2.06
CA LEU A 7 -2.09 -5.51 3.12
C LEU A 7 -3.47 -6.11 3.37
N ASN A 8 -4.50 -5.51 2.77
CA ASN A 8 -5.86 -6.03 2.80
C ASN A 8 -6.46 -5.99 1.40
N PRO A 9 -7.50 -6.79 1.13
CA PRO A 9 -8.32 -6.61 -0.06
C PRO A 9 -8.85 -5.17 -0.12
N ILE A 10 -8.36 -4.40 -1.09
CA ILE A 10 -8.87 -3.07 -1.41
C ILE A 10 -9.82 -3.19 -2.60
N ALA A 11 -10.94 -2.47 -2.55
CA ALA A 11 -11.92 -2.51 -3.61
C ALA A 11 -11.32 -1.94 -4.90
N ALA A 12 -11.56 -2.61 -6.03
CA ALA A 12 -11.08 -2.18 -7.34
C ALA A 12 -11.46 -0.73 -7.63
N CYS A 13 -12.70 -0.32 -7.34
CA CYS A 13 -13.16 1.06 -7.54
C CYS A 13 -12.35 2.14 -6.81
N GLY A 14 -11.63 1.79 -5.72
CA GLY A 14 -10.70 2.71 -5.06
C GLY A 14 -9.32 2.72 -5.70
N LEU A 15 -8.85 1.56 -6.16
CA LEU A 15 -7.58 1.42 -6.88
C LEU A 15 -7.65 2.07 -8.28
N ASP A 16 -8.82 2.02 -8.93
CA ASP A 16 -9.08 2.63 -10.24
C ASP A 16 -8.96 4.17 -10.20
N LEU A 17 -8.90 4.80 -9.02
CA LEU A 17 -8.64 6.22 -8.85
C LEU A 17 -7.15 6.57 -8.96
N PHE A 18 -6.26 5.59 -8.88
CA PHE A 18 -4.84 5.81 -9.06
C PHE A 18 -4.56 6.15 -10.53
N SER A 19 -3.79 7.22 -10.74
CA SER A 19 -3.26 7.54 -12.05
C SER A 19 -2.05 6.65 -12.38
N ASP A 20 -1.56 6.78 -13.61
CA ASP A 20 -0.32 6.12 -14.10
C ASP A 20 0.94 6.45 -13.30
N ASN A 21 0.85 7.29 -12.27
CA ASN A 21 1.94 7.55 -11.34
C ASN A 21 2.11 6.43 -10.32
N TYR A 22 1.12 5.55 -10.13
CA TYR A 22 1.13 4.49 -9.14
C TYR A 22 1.14 3.11 -9.78
N GLU A 23 1.83 2.17 -9.14
CA GLU A 23 1.90 0.78 -9.54
C GLU A 23 1.56 -0.10 -8.34
N ILE A 24 0.62 -1.03 -8.48
CA ILE A 24 0.33 -2.00 -7.41
C ILE A 24 1.34 -3.13 -7.46
N VAL A 25 1.99 -3.41 -6.33
CA VAL A 25 2.98 -4.48 -6.18
C VAL A 25 2.56 -5.48 -5.12
N ASP A 26 2.92 -6.75 -5.31
CA ASP A 26 2.50 -7.84 -4.43
C ASP A 26 3.31 -7.94 -3.13
N SER A 27 4.52 -7.37 -3.09
CA SER A 27 5.41 -7.40 -1.92
C SER A 27 5.63 -6.01 -1.32
N MET A 28 5.51 -5.92 0.00
CA MET A 28 5.79 -4.71 0.78
C MET A 28 7.28 -4.30 0.70
N ASP A 29 8.20 -5.25 0.57
CA ASP A 29 9.64 -4.97 0.50
C ASP A 29 10.00 -4.11 -0.72
N ASN A 30 9.16 -4.14 -1.76
CA ASN A 30 9.31 -3.37 -2.98
C ASN A 30 8.39 -2.15 -3.03
N ALA A 31 7.63 -1.88 -1.96
CA ALA A 31 6.64 -0.81 -1.94
C ALA A 31 7.21 0.47 -1.34
N ASP A 32 6.87 1.59 -1.98
CA ASP A 32 7.11 2.93 -1.44
C ASP A 32 5.96 3.34 -0.50
N ALA A 33 4.76 2.81 -0.71
CA ALA A 33 3.59 3.07 0.13
C ALA A 33 2.76 1.81 0.38
N VAL A 34 2.02 1.80 1.49
CA VAL A 34 1.14 0.70 1.88
C VAL A 34 -0.29 1.16 2.08
N LEU A 35 -1.24 0.42 1.51
CA LEU A 35 -2.67 0.55 1.77
C LEU A 35 -3.16 -0.51 2.75
N VAL A 36 -3.85 -0.07 3.80
CA VAL A 36 -4.44 -0.93 4.83
C VAL A 36 -5.93 -0.67 5.03
N ARG A 37 -6.66 -1.62 5.61
CA ARG A 37 -8.01 -1.44 6.18
C ARG A 37 -8.02 -1.82 7.65
N SER A 38 -7.79 -3.10 7.92
CA SER A 38 -7.90 -3.71 9.25
C SER A 38 -6.65 -4.49 9.64
N ALA A 39 -5.64 -4.55 8.77
CA ALA A 39 -4.33 -5.10 9.12
C ALA A 39 -3.71 -4.29 10.26
N ALA A 40 -3.31 -4.97 11.33
CA ALA A 40 -2.50 -4.40 12.38
C ALA A 40 -1.05 -4.37 11.93
N MET A 41 -0.42 -3.20 11.97
CA MET A 41 1.00 -3.00 11.59
C MET A 41 1.92 -2.80 12.79
N HIS A 42 1.45 -3.07 14.02
CA HIS A 42 2.18 -2.69 15.24
C HIS A 42 3.49 -3.47 15.43
N ASP A 43 3.53 -4.71 14.93
CA ASP A 43 4.68 -5.61 15.05
C ASP A 43 5.34 -5.89 13.69
N LEU A 44 5.06 -5.05 12.68
CA LEU A 44 5.61 -5.19 11.33
C LEU A 44 6.89 -4.36 11.23
N ASP A 45 7.99 -5.01 10.87
CA ASP A 45 9.21 -4.30 10.51
C ASP A 45 8.97 -3.56 9.19
N LEU A 46 9.01 -2.23 9.25
CA LEU A 46 8.77 -1.38 8.08
C LEU A 46 10.10 -1.10 7.40
N PRO A 47 10.19 -1.28 6.07
CA PRO A 47 11.40 -0.96 5.34
C PRO A 47 11.65 0.55 5.37
N ASP A 48 12.91 0.97 5.42
CA ASP A 48 13.31 2.39 5.41
C ASP A 48 12.83 3.14 4.16
N SER A 49 12.54 2.42 3.08
CA SER A 49 12.00 2.96 1.83
C SER A 49 10.51 3.31 1.90
N LEU A 50 9.79 2.86 2.93
CA LEU A 50 8.36 3.10 3.07
C LEU A 50 8.12 4.58 3.44
N VAL A 51 7.55 5.35 2.51
CA VAL A 51 7.30 6.79 2.69
C VAL A 51 5.92 7.10 3.23
N ALA A 52 4.94 6.19 3.05
CA ALA A 52 3.56 6.45 3.45
C ALA A 52 2.77 5.17 3.77
N ILE A 53 1.86 5.29 4.74
CA ILE A 53 0.81 4.31 5.01
C ILE A 53 -0.53 5.04 4.95
N ALA A 54 -1.46 4.54 4.13
CA ALA A 54 -2.81 5.08 4.02
C ALA A 54 -3.84 4.01 4.38
N ARG A 55 -4.88 4.41 5.13
CA ARG A 55 -5.94 3.53 5.58
C ARG A 55 -7.23 3.78 4.79
N ALA A 56 -7.77 2.74 4.19
CA ALA A 56 -9.08 2.72 3.56
C ALA A 56 -10.20 2.49 4.59
N GLY A 57 -10.37 3.44 5.52
CA GLY A 57 -11.37 3.40 6.58
C GLY A 57 -10.98 4.18 7.81
#